data_AF-M1BAB5-F1
#
_entry.id   AF-M1BAB5-F1
#
_cell.length_a   1.000
_cell.length_b   1.000
_cell.length_c   1.000
_cell.angle_alpha   90.00
_cell.angle_beta   90.00
_cell.angle_gamma   90.00
#
_symmetry.space_group_name_H-M   'P 1'
#
loop_
_entity.id
_entity.type
_entity.pdbx_description
1 polymer ?
#
loop_
_entity_poly.entity_id
_entity_poly.type
_entity_poly.pdbx_seq_one_letter_code
_entity_poly.pdbx_strand_id
1 'polypeptide(L)'
;MNATLVLPELDANSFWHDDSGFQGIYDVEHFIKTLKYDVRIVESIPETRKNGKVKKIKAKQIRPPRDAPISWYTTEALKTMKEHGAIYLTPFSHRLAEEIDYPEYQRLRCRVNYHALRFKPHIVELSQSIVNKLRSQGHFMTIHLRFEMDMLAFAGCFDIFSPEEQKILKKYRQENFAEKRLVYDERRAIGKCPLTPEEVGLILRAMGFDNSTRIYLAAGELFGGERFMKPFRSMFPRLENHSTVDTTGELGKNTMGLLGSAVDYMVCLLSDIFMPTYDGPSNFANNLLGHRLYYGFRTTIRPDRKALAPIFIDREKGHTAGFDEAVRRAMLKTNFGGPHKRISPESFYTNSWPECFCKKSAVNPADKCPPLDVVEILNSQMESEGISDFEASGSNLTSAVDK
;
A
#
# COMPACT_ATOMS: atom_id res chain seq x y z
N MET A 1 -13.35 -24.72 1.22
CA MET A 1 -14.70 -24.33 0.73
C MET A 1 -15.07 -24.98 -0.61
N ASN A 2 -14.09 -25.35 -1.46
CA ASN A 2 -14.34 -25.79 -2.85
C ASN A 2 -15.20 -24.77 -3.63
N ALA A 3 -14.80 -23.50 -3.56
CA ALA A 3 -15.49 -22.38 -4.16
C ALA A 3 -14.73 -21.89 -5.39
N THR A 4 -15.43 -21.21 -6.29
CA THR A 4 -14.83 -20.44 -7.39
C THR A 4 -14.80 -18.98 -6.98
N LEU A 5 -13.65 -18.31 -7.13
CA LEU A 5 -13.53 -16.87 -6.94
C LEU A 5 -14.04 -16.16 -8.21
N VAL A 6 -15.00 -15.26 -8.04
CA VAL A 6 -15.32 -14.28 -9.08
C VAL A 6 -14.39 -13.09 -8.87
N LEU A 7 -13.87 -12.50 -9.96
CA LEU A 7 -13.01 -11.32 -9.85
C LEU A 7 -13.65 -10.26 -8.95
N PRO A 8 -12.86 -9.65 -8.05
CA PRO A 8 -13.41 -8.71 -7.08
C PRO A 8 -13.85 -7.42 -7.78
N GLU A 9 -14.90 -6.81 -7.24
CA GLU A 9 -15.30 -5.45 -7.58
C GLU A 9 -14.56 -4.47 -6.66
N LEU A 10 -13.93 -3.44 -7.23
CA LEU A 10 -13.33 -2.37 -6.45
C LEU A 10 -14.42 -1.36 -6.10
N ASP A 11 -14.50 -0.97 -4.83
CA ASP A 11 -15.36 0.15 -4.39
C ASP A 11 -14.70 1.49 -4.78
N ALA A 12 -14.67 1.76 -6.08
CA ALA A 12 -14.04 2.93 -6.67
C ALA A 12 -14.94 4.18 -6.60
N ASN A 13 -16.26 3.97 -6.57
CA ASN A 13 -17.25 5.06 -6.59
C ASN A 13 -17.33 5.85 -5.29
N SER A 14 -16.93 5.28 -4.16
CA SER A 14 -17.00 5.95 -2.87
C SER A 14 -16.00 7.09 -2.70
N PHE A 15 -14.90 7.11 -3.48
CA PHE A 15 -13.82 8.10 -3.32
C PHE A 15 -13.20 8.59 -4.65
N TRP A 16 -13.10 7.73 -5.66
CA TRP A 16 -12.33 8.01 -6.88
C TRP A 16 -13.21 8.35 -8.08
N HIS A 17 -14.52 8.03 -8.01
CA HIS A 17 -15.47 8.17 -9.13
C HIS A 17 -14.90 7.60 -10.43
N ASP A 18 -14.28 6.42 -10.33
CA ASP A 18 -13.53 5.74 -11.40
C ASP A 18 -14.20 4.40 -11.74
N ASP A 19 -14.51 4.19 -13.03
CA ASP A 19 -15.21 3.01 -13.51
C ASP A 19 -14.26 1.90 -14.04
N SER A 20 -12.95 2.07 -13.91
CA SER A 20 -11.95 1.13 -14.45
C SER A 20 -12.02 -0.24 -13.76
N GLY A 21 -12.43 -0.27 -12.49
CA GLY A 21 -12.58 -1.49 -11.70
C GLY A 21 -11.29 -2.31 -11.57
N PHE A 22 -11.40 -3.57 -11.16
CA PHE A 22 -10.23 -4.45 -10.98
C PHE A 22 -9.49 -4.70 -12.29
N GLN A 23 -10.25 -4.97 -13.37
CA GLN A 23 -9.70 -5.28 -14.69
C GLN A 23 -9.03 -4.07 -15.34
N GLY A 24 -9.38 -2.85 -14.97
CA GLY A 24 -8.74 -1.64 -15.48
C GLY A 24 -7.34 -1.42 -14.94
N ILE A 25 -7.03 -1.95 -13.75
CA ILE A 25 -5.79 -1.70 -13.03
C ILE A 25 -4.85 -2.91 -13.04
N TYR A 26 -5.40 -4.11 -12.85
CA TYR A 26 -4.60 -5.33 -12.73
C TYR A 26 -4.59 -6.16 -14.02
N ASP A 27 -3.49 -6.88 -14.22
CA ASP A 27 -3.38 -7.91 -15.25
C ASP A 27 -4.16 -9.16 -14.85
N VAL A 28 -5.41 -9.23 -15.34
CA VAL A 28 -6.36 -10.31 -15.03
C VAL A 28 -5.90 -11.66 -15.56
N GLU A 29 -5.34 -11.68 -16.78
CA GLU A 29 -4.88 -12.92 -17.40
C GLU A 29 -3.73 -13.51 -16.59
N HIS A 30 -2.74 -12.70 -16.24
CA HIS A 30 -1.65 -13.10 -15.36
C HIS A 30 -2.16 -13.56 -13.99
N PHE A 31 -3.11 -12.83 -13.39
CA PHE A 31 -3.70 -13.18 -12.10
C PHE A 31 -4.36 -14.57 -12.10
N ILE A 32 -5.19 -14.86 -13.12
CA ILE A 32 -5.85 -16.17 -13.29
C ILE A 32 -4.83 -17.26 -13.58
N LYS A 33 -3.88 -17.01 -14.48
CA LYS A 33 -2.84 -17.98 -14.87
C LYS A 33 -1.95 -18.35 -13.69
N THR A 34 -1.54 -17.38 -12.87
CA THR A 34 -0.66 -17.58 -11.71
C THR A 34 -1.32 -18.41 -10.62
N LEU A 35 -2.64 -18.29 -10.44
CA LEU A 35 -3.39 -18.94 -9.35
C LEU A 35 -4.17 -20.19 -9.81
N LYS A 36 -3.99 -20.64 -11.06
CA LYS A 36 -4.81 -21.71 -11.68
C LYS A 36 -4.85 -23.01 -10.89
N TYR A 37 -3.78 -23.33 -10.13
CA TYR A 37 -3.66 -24.55 -9.33
C TYR A 37 -4.11 -24.37 -7.88
N ASP A 38 -4.33 -23.13 -7.43
CA ASP A 38 -4.69 -22.83 -6.04
C ASP A 38 -6.17 -22.52 -5.89
N VAL A 39 -6.70 -21.70 -6.80
CA VAL A 39 -8.06 -21.20 -6.77
C VAL A 39 -8.60 -21.14 -8.20
N ARG A 40 -9.79 -21.68 -8.41
CA ARG A 40 -10.50 -21.48 -9.67
C ARG A 40 -11.05 -20.05 -9.70
N ILE A 41 -10.68 -19.28 -10.71
CA ILE A 41 -11.07 -17.87 -10.87
C ILE A 41 -11.89 -17.71 -12.15
N VAL A 42 -12.96 -16.92 -12.10
CA VAL A 42 -13.78 -16.52 -13.25
C VAL A 42 -14.03 -15.02 -13.22
N GLU A 43 -14.23 -14.42 -14.39
CA GLU A 43 -14.44 -12.97 -14.49
C GLU A 43 -15.81 -12.52 -14.01
N SER A 44 -16.83 -13.34 -14.20
CA SER A 44 -18.21 -13.04 -13.82
C SER A 44 -18.96 -14.28 -13.34
N ILE A 45 -20.05 -14.05 -12.61
CA ILE A 45 -20.94 -15.13 -12.17
C ILE A 45 -21.55 -15.80 -13.42
N PRO A 46 -21.42 -17.13 -13.58
CA PRO A 46 -21.91 -17.81 -14.76
C PRO A 46 -23.43 -17.72 -14.89
N GLU A 47 -23.89 -17.46 -16.12
CA GLU A 47 -25.32 -17.45 -16.44
C GLU A 47 -25.83 -18.88 -16.61
N THR A 48 -26.87 -19.24 -15.85
CA THR A 48 -27.52 -20.56 -16.00
C THR A 48 -28.78 -20.43 -16.86
N ARG A 49 -28.94 -21.27 -17.88
CA ARG A 49 -30.16 -21.32 -18.69
C ARG A 49 -31.08 -22.41 -18.15
N LYS A 50 -32.30 -22.06 -17.75
CA LYS A 50 -33.36 -23.01 -17.39
C LYS A 50 -34.61 -22.69 -18.21
N ASN A 51 -35.12 -23.66 -18.98
CA ASN A 51 -36.30 -23.53 -19.83
C ASN A 51 -36.24 -22.31 -20.79
N GLY A 52 -35.11 -22.09 -21.44
CA GLY A 52 -34.91 -20.97 -22.38
C GLY A 52 -34.78 -19.59 -21.73
N LYS A 53 -34.91 -19.48 -20.39
CA LYS A 53 -34.72 -18.22 -19.65
C LYS A 53 -33.34 -18.20 -18.97
N VAL A 54 -32.65 -17.07 -19.10
CA VAL A 54 -31.40 -16.80 -18.38
C VAL A 54 -31.75 -16.55 -16.91
N LYS A 55 -31.20 -17.38 -16.00
CA LYS A 55 -31.28 -17.19 -14.56
C LYS A 55 -29.93 -16.68 -14.07
N LYS A 56 -29.89 -15.39 -13.70
CA LYS A 56 -28.75 -14.78 -13.02
C LYS A 56 -28.76 -15.20 -11.56
N ILE A 57 -27.64 -15.77 -11.08
CA ILE A 57 -27.46 -16.06 -9.66
C ILE A 57 -27.25 -14.72 -8.96
N LYS A 58 -28.12 -14.40 -8.00
CA LYS A 58 -27.95 -13.21 -7.15
C LYS A 58 -27.09 -13.58 -5.95
N ALA A 59 -25.90 -12.99 -5.86
CA ALA A 59 -25.02 -13.21 -4.72
C ALA A 59 -25.65 -12.66 -3.43
N LYS A 60 -25.67 -13.46 -2.37
CA LYS A 60 -26.12 -13.01 -1.05
C LYS A 60 -25.02 -12.21 -0.39
N GLN A 61 -25.26 -10.93 -0.13
CA GLN A 61 -24.32 -10.10 0.61
C GLN A 61 -24.23 -10.57 2.07
N ILE A 62 -23.00 -10.79 2.54
CA ILE A 62 -22.69 -11.05 3.95
C ILE A 62 -21.48 -10.21 4.37
N ARG A 63 -21.45 -9.83 5.65
CA ARG A 63 -20.39 -8.99 6.22
C ARG A 63 -19.45 -9.85 7.06
N PRO A 64 -18.20 -10.10 6.62
CA PRO A 64 -17.24 -10.80 7.44
C PRO A 64 -16.91 -10.04 8.73
N PRO A 65 -16.69 -10.73 9.86
CA PRO A 65 -16.08 -10.16 11.04
C PRO A 65 -14.73 -9.51 10.71
N ARG A 66 -14.29 -8.56 11.55
CA ARG A 66 -12.89 -8.12 11.50
C ARG A 66 -12.00 -9.27 11.98
N ASP A 67 -10.87 -9.49 11.30
CA ASP A 67 -9.92 -10.56 11.62
C ASP A 67 -10.60 -11.93 11.72
N ALA A 68 -11.52 -12.22 10.81
CA ALA A 68 -12.34 -13.42 10.82
C ALA A 68 -11.46 -14.68 10.78
N PRO A 69 -11.70 -15.65 11.67
CA PRO A 69 -10.96 -16.90 11.66
C PRO A 69 -11.35 -17.75 10.44
N ILE A 70 -10.49 -18.70 10.07
CA ILE A 70 -10.78 -19.67 8.99
C ILE A 70 -12.11 -20.38 9.24
N SER A 71 -12.41 -20.70 10.50
CA SER A 71 -13.64 -21.39 10.89
C SER A 71 -14.88 -20.68 10.36
N TRP A 72 -14.96 -19.35 10.46
CA TRP A 72 -16.07 -18.55 9.96
C TRP A 72 -16.32 -18.72 8.45
N TYR A 73 -15.25 -18.79 7.66
CA TYR A 73 -15.35 -19.04 6.22
C TYR A 73 -15.84 -20.47 5.93
N THR A 74 -15.36 -21.45 6.70
CA THR A 74 -15.73 -22.86 6.52
C THR A 74 -17.09 -23.23 7.11
N THR A 75 -17.68 -22.39 7.95
CA THR A 75 -19.00 -22.61 8.57
C THR A 75 -20.04 -21.64 7.99
N GLU A 76 -20.07 -20.40 8.48
CA GLU A 76 -21.11 -19.41 8.18
C GLU A 76 -21.13 -19.05 6.69
N ALA A 77 -19.98 -18.64 6.15
CA ALA A 77 -19.90 -18.24 4.74
C ALA A 77 -20.19 -19.41 3.80
N LEU A 78 -19.63 -20.60 4.09
CA LEU A 78 -19.87 -21.81 3.30
C LEU A 78 -21.34 -22.23 3.34
N LYS A 79 -21.98 -22.17 4.51
CA LYS A 79 -23.42 -22.46 4.65
C LYS A 79 -24.25 -21.51 3.79
N THR A 80 -24.05 -20.21 3.92
CA THR A 80 -24.79 -19.22 3.12
C THR A 80 -24.55 -19.40 1.62
N MET A 81 -23.32 -19.71 1.22
CA MET A 81 -22.97 -19.97 -0.18
C MET A 81 -23.67 -21.22 -0.73
N LYS A 82 -23.80 -22.30 0.06
CA LYS A 82 -24.56 -23.50 -0.35
C LYS A 82 -26.05 -23.20 -0.50
N GLU A 83 -26.61 -22.35 0.36
CA GLU A 83 -28.02 -21.95 0.31
C GLU A 83 -28.35 -21.05 -0.90
N HIS A 84 -27.48 -20.11 -1.23
CA HIS A 84 -27.74 -19.06 -2.23
C HIS A 84 -27.01 -19.28 -3.57
N GLY A 85 -26.09 -20.22 -3.63
CA GLY A 85 -25.22 -20.51 -4.78
C GLY A 85 -24.02 -19.56 -4.91
N ALA A 86 -24.17 -18.29 -4.53
CA ALA A 86 -23.09 -17.31 -4.49
C ALA A 86 -23.24 -16.35 -3.30
N ILE A 87 -22.12 -15.87 -2.78
CA ILE A 87 -22.06 -14.85 -1.72
C ILE A 87 -21.21 -13.67 -2.17
N TYR A 88 -21.55 -12.49 -1.69
CA TYR A 88 -20.74 -11.27 -1.88
C TYR A 88 -20.27 -10.78 -0.52
N LEU A 89 -18.95 -10.86 -0.29
CA LEU A 89 -18.36 -10.46 0.97
C LEU A 89 -18.05 -8.97 0.92
N THR A 90 -18.81 -8.14 1.62
CA THR A 90 -18.55 -6.69 1.65
C THR A 90 -18.99 -6.04 2.97
N PRO A 91 -18.22 -5.07 3.51
CA PRO A 91 -16.90 -4.61 3.02
C PRO A 91 -15.76 -5.60 3.31
N PHE A 92 -14.85 -5.79 2.35
CA PHE A 92 -13.74 -6.75 2.43
C PHE A 92 -12.35 -6.09 2.48
N SER A 93 -12.05 -5.44 3.61
CA SER A 93 -10.72 -4.90 3.90
C SER A 93 -10.19 -5.57 5.17
N HIS A 94 -9.04 -6.24 5.09
CA HIS A 94 -8.37 -6.95 6.21
C HIS A 94 -9.34 -7.84 7.01
N ARG A 95 -10.01 -8.77 6.31
CA ARG A 95 -11.08 -9.60 6.90
C ARG A 95 -10.66 -10.99 7.33
N LEU A 96 -9.57 -11.53 6.80
CA LEU A 96 -9.02 -12.79 7.27
C LEU A 96 -8.03 -12.51 8.40
N ALA A 97 -8.09 -13.30 9.48
CA ALA A 97 -7.18 -13.20 10.61
C ALA A 97 -5.71 -13.04 10.17
N GLU A 98 -4.96 -12.19 10.88
CA GLU A 98 -3.56 -11.90 10.56
C GLU A 98 -2.66 -13.12 10.81
N GLU A 99 -2.87 -13.79 11.95
CA GLU A 99 -2.16 -15.00 12.34
C GLU A 99 -3.02 -16.23 12.07
N ILE A 100 -2.45 -17.19 11.34
CA ILE A 100 -3.13 -18.40 10.87
C ILE A 100 -2.22 -19.60 11.11
N ASP A 101 -2.73 -20.60 11.83
CA ASP A 101 -2.02 -21.85 12.13
C ASP A 101 -1.94 -22.83 10.94
N TYR A 102 -2.01 -22.32 9.70
CA TYR A 102 -1.90 -23.10 8.48
C TYR A 102 -0.96 -22.40 7.47
N PRO A 103 0.32 -22.83 7.41
CA PRO A 103 1.37 -22.14 6.64
C PRO A 103 1.05 -21.95 5.16
N GLU A 104 0.36 -22.90 4.51
CA GLU A 104 0.01 -22.80 3.10
C GLU A 104 -0.93 -21.62 2.79
N TYR A 105 -1.80 -21.22 3.73
CA TYR A 105 -2.64 -20.03 3.51
C TYR A 105 -1.83 -18.75 3.57
N GLN A 106 -0.83 -18.66 4.45
CA GLN A 106 0.06 -17.52 4.49
C GLN A 106 0.96 -17.48 3.24
N ARG A 107 1.48 -18.63 2.79
CA ARG A 107 2.22 -18.75 1.51
C ARG A 107 1.37 -18.33 0.30
N LEU A 108 0.11 -18.73 0.27
CA LEU A 108 -0.82 -18.28 -0.77
C LEU A 108 -1.03 -16.76 -0.70
N ARG A 109 -1.17 -16.17 0.49
CA ARG A 109 -1.23 -14.69 0.64
C ARG A 109 0.03 -14.02 0.09
N CYS A 110 1.21 -14.57 0.35
CA CYS A 110 2.48 -14.06 -0.22
C CYS A 110 2.45 -14.06 -1.75
N ARG A 111 2.10 -15.20 -2.35
CA ARG A 111 2.04 -15.38 -3.80
C ARG A 111 0.99 -14.46 -4.43
N VAL A 112 -0.19 -14.35 -3.82
CA VAL A 112 -1.23 -13.44 -4.30
C VAL A 112 -0.74 -11.99 -4.26
N ASN A 113 -0.21 -11.54 -3.11
CA ASN A 113 0.17 -10.14 -2.90
C ASN A 113 1.36 -9.70 -3.75
N TYR A 114 2.37 -10.55 -3.94
CA TYR A 114 3.65 -10.13 -4.54
C TYR A 114 3.91 -10.70 -5.94
N HIS A 115 3.16 -11.73 -6.36
CA HIS A 115 3.38 -12.38 -7.67
C HIS A 115 2.15 -12.34 -8.58
N ALA A 116 0.97 -12.68 -8.07
CA ALA A 116 -0.24 -12.77 -8.88
C ALA A 116 -0.88 -11.40 -9.14
N LEU A 117 -0.94 -10.53 -8.12
CA LEU A 117 -1.45 -9.16 -8.27
C LEU A 117 -0.38 -8.27 -8.91
N ARG A 118 -0.45 -8.13 -10.23
CA ARG A 118 0.40 -7.21 -11.00
C ARG A 118 -0.46 -6.15 -11.66
N PHE A 119 0.03 -4.92 -11.68
CA PHE A 119 -0.57 -3.87 -12.48
C PHE A 119 -0.43 -4.19 -13.97
N LYS A 120 -1.31 -3.63 -14.79
CA LYS A 120 -1.22 -3.76 -16.24
C LYS A 120 0.13 -3.26 -16.79
N PRO A 121 0.63 -3.83 -17.89
CA PRO A 121 1.93 -3.48 -18.47
C PRO A 121 2.14 -1.96 -18.66
N HIS A 122 1.17 -1.26 -19.24
CA HIS A 122 1.26 0.19 -19.46
C HIS A 122 1.45 1.01 -18.16
N ILE A 123 0.89 0.57 -17.03
CA ILE A 123 1.08 1.21 -15.71
C ILE A 123 2.52 1.02 -15.26
N VAL A 124 3.05 -0.19 -15.42
CA VAL A 124 4.42 -0.54 -15.04
C VAL A 124 5.42 0.23 -15.91
N GLU A 125 5.22 0.27 -17.22
CA GLU A 125 6.05 1.02 -18.18
C GLU A 125 6.08 2.51 -17.86
N LEU A 126 4.90 3.11 -17.63
CA LEU A 126 4.75 4.49 -17.22
C LEU A 126 5.52 4.80 -15.93
N SER A 127 5.32 3.96 -14.90
CA SER A 127 5.99 4.09 -13.61
C SER A 127 7.51 3.96 -13.74
N GLN A 128 7.98 3.03 -14.57
CA GLN A 128 9.40 2.82 -14.81
C GLN A 128 10.03 3.99 -15.56
N SER A 129 9.31 4.59 -16.51
CA SER A 129 9.75 5.81 -17.21
C SER A 129 9.95 6.97 -16.23
N ILE A 130 9.00 7.20 -15.33
CA ILE A 130 9.10 8.20 -14.24
C ILE A 130 10.32 7.92 -13.36
N VAL A 131 10.48 6.67 -12.90
CA VAL A 131 11.60 6.28 -12.04
C VAL A 131 12.94 6.46 -12.76
N ASN A 132 13.05 6.08 -14.03
CA ASN A 132 14.26 6.23 -14.83
C ASN A 132 14.62 7.70 -15.01
N LYS A 133 13.63 8.56 -15.29
CA LYS A 133 13.84 10.01 -15.40
C LYS A 133 14.34 10.60 -14.08
N LEU A 134 13.69 10.30 -12.96
CA LEU A 134 14.11 10.79 -11.64
C LEU A 134 15.52 10.32 -11.31
N ARG A 135 15.83 9.03 -11.53
CA ARG A 135 17.16 8.45 -11.29
C ARG A 135 18.25 9.01 -12.18
N SER A 136 17.95 9.36 -13.43
CA SER A 136 18.92 10.01 -14.33
C SER A 136 19.43 11.34 -13.79
N GLN A 137 18.67 11.97 -12.88
CA GLN A 137 19.04 13.21 -12.22
C GLN A 137 19.70 12.97 -10.84
N GLY A 138 19.78 11.72 -10.38
CA GLY A 138 20.37 11.32 -9.10
C GLY A 138 19.39 10.57 -8.21
N HIS A 139 19.81 10.26 -6.99
CA HIS A 139 18.96 9.61 -5.99
C HIS A 139 17.74 10.46 -5.65
N PHE A 140 16.62 9.79 -5.41
CA PHE A 140 15.37 10.43 -5.04
C PHE A 140 14.63 9.65 -3.97
N MET A 141 13.86 10.37 -3.16
CA MET A 141 12.96 9.77 -2.19
C MET A 141 11.51 10.01 -2.58
N THR A 142 10.63 9.16 -2.06
CA THR A 142 9.19 9.32 -2.20
C THR A 142 8.54 9.56 -0.85
N ILE A 143 7.53 10.43 -0.86
CA ILE A 143 6.70 10.70 0.32
C ILE A 143 5.26 10.39 -0.05
N HIS A 144 4.63 9.51 0.73
CA HIS A 144 3.18 9.34 0.67
C HIS A 144 2.53 10.23 1.72
N LEU A 145 2.00 11.36 1.26
CA LEU A 145 1.48 12.44 2.10
C LEU A 145 -0.03 12.34 2.23
N ARG A 146 -0.50 11.78 3.35
CA ARG A 146 -1.93 11.57 3.61
C ARG A 146 -2.53 12.75 4.38
N PHE A 147 -2.92 13.80 3.68
CA PHE A 147 -3.47 15.05 4.23
C PHE A 147 -4.75 15.52 3.50
N GLU A 148 -5.51 14.57 2.96
CA GLU A 148 -6.76 14.79 2.25
C GLU A 148 -7.95 14.89 3.22
N MET A 149 -9.07 15.45 2.73
CA MET A 149 -10.25 15.77 3.53
C MET A 149 -10.79 14.59 4.34
N ASP A 150 -10.86 13.40 3.74
CA ASP A 150 -11.41 12.20 4.36
C ASP A 150 -10.55 11.71 5.53
N MET A 151 -9.22 11.76 5.39
CA MET A 151 -8.28 11.38 6.43
C MET A 151 -8.32 12.36 7.60
N LEU A 152 -8.37 13.65 7.31
CA LEU A 152 -8.46 14.69 8.32
C LEU A 152 -9.80 14.59 9.08
N ALA A 153 -10.91 14.40 8.36
CA ALA A 153 -12.24 14.15 8.92
C ALA A 153 -12.30 12.87 9.77
N PHE A 154 -11.62 11.80 9.35
CA PHE A 154 -11.51 10.59 10.15
C PHE A 154 -10.68 10.80 11.44
N ALA A 155 -9.53 11.48 11.32
CA ALA A 155 -8.63 11.72 12.44
C ALA A 155 -9.24 12.67 13.50
N GLY A 156 -10.06 13.62 13.04
CA GLY A 156 -10.70 14.63 13.89
C GLY A 156 -9.75 15.72 14.36
N CYS A 157 -8.70 16.01 13.58
CA CYS A 157 -7.67 16.98 13.95
C CYS A 157 -7.92 18.32 13.25
N PHE A 158 -8.89 19.09 13.76
CA PHE A 158 -9.46 20.24 13.05
C PHE A 158 -8.85 21.59 13.43
N ASP A 159 -8.19 21.69 14.58
CA ASP A 159 -7.86 22.98 15.20
C ASP A 159 -6.78 23.77 14.43
N ILE A 160 -6.05 23.12 13.52
CA ILE A 160 -5.08 23.74 12.61
C ILE A 160 -5.72 24.43 11.39
N PHE A 161 -7.04 24.28 11.21
CA PHE A 161 -7.81 24.81 10.09
C PHE A 161 -8.66 26.02 10.50
N SER A 162 -9.02 26.87 9.52
CA SER A 162 -9.89 28.02 9.73
C SER A 162 -11.31 27.59 10.18
N PRO A 163 -12.09 28.47 10.82
CA PRO A 163 -13.46 28.14 11.22
C PRO A 163 -14.34 27.58 10.07
N GLU A 164 -14.17 28.12 8.86
CA GLU A 164 -14.88 27.69 7.64
C GLU A 164 -14.45 26.29 7.22
N GLU A 165 -13.14 26.04 7.14
CA GLU A 165 -12.57 24.73 6.82
C GLU A 165 -12.96 23.67 7.86
N GLN A 166 -12.96 24.03 9.15
CA GLN A 166 -13.42 23.15 10.23
C GLN A 166 -14.89 22.75 10.04
N LYS A 167 -15.75 23.67 9.58
CA LYS A 167 -17.16 23.37 9.31
C LYS A 167 -17.30 22.34 8.18
N ILE A 168 -16.48 22.44 7.14
CA ILE A 168 -16.44 21.49 6.03
C ILE A 168 -16.03 20.09 6.55
N LEU A 169 -14.92 20.01 7.28
CA LEU A 169 -14.42 18.74 7.83
C LEU A 169 -15.42 18.09 8.81
N LYS A 170 -16.06 18.89 9.67
CA LYS A 170 -17.09 18.42 10.60
C LYS A 170 -18.31 17.87 9.87
N LYS A 171 -18.77 18.58 8.82
CA LYS A 171 -19.89 18.13 7.97
C LYS A 171 -19.56 16.81 7.26
N TYR A 172 -18.43 16.76 6.55
CA TYR A 172 -17.99 15.54 5.86
C TYR A 172 -17.88 14.36 6.84
N ARG A 173 -17.40 14.61 8.06
CA ARG A 173 -17.31 13.59 9.10
C ARG A 173 -18.66 13.02 9.49
N GLN A 174 -19.64 13.88 9.74
CA GLN A 174 -21.00 13.48 10.15
C GLN A 174 -21.69 12.64 9.08
N GLU A 175 -21.43 12.91 7.80
CA GLU A 175 -22.02 12.21 6.68
C GLU A 175 -21.37 10.83 6.43
N ASN A 176 -20.06 10.68 6.69
CA ASN A 176 -19.30 9.52 6.23
C ASN A 176 -18.80 8.58 7.36
N PHE A 177 -18.76 9.03 8.61
CA PHE A 177 -18.20 8.25 9.71
C PHE A 177 -19.13 8.18 10.92
N ALA A 178 -19.04 7.07 11.66
CA ALA A 178 -19.75 6.91 12.92
C ALA A 178 -19.39 8.01 13.92
N GLU A 179 -20.39 8.44 14.68
CA GLU A 179 -20.24 9.46 15.71
C GLU A 179 -19.19 9.02 16.74
N LYS A 180 -18.28 9.94 17.07
CA LYS A 180 -17.20 9.70 18.03
C LYS A 180 -16.69 11.02 18.56
N ARG A 181 -16.47 11.09 19.87
CA ARG A 181 -15.75 12.19 20.51
C ARG A 181 -14.28 12.16 20.10
N LEU A 182 -13.86 13.20 19.39
CA LEU A 182 -12.48 13.42 18.95
C LEU A 182 -12.06 14.79 19.45
N VAL A 183 -11.06 14.84 20.33
CA VAL A 183 -10.47 16.06 20.87
C VAL A 183 -9.09 16.21 20.25
N TYR A 184 -8.82 17.36 19.64
CA TYR A 184 -7.59 17.62 18.89
C TYR A 184 -6.34 17.34 19.74
N ASP A 185 -6.21 17.97 20.90
CA ASP A 185 -5.03 17.84 21.77
C ASP A 185 -4.77 16.40 22.18
N GLU A 186 -5.82 15.69 22.59
CA GLU A 186 -5.71 14.27 22.97
C GLU A 186 -5.29 13.39 21.79
N ARG A 187 -5.78 13.68 20.58
CA ARG A 187 -5.43 12.95 19.35
C ARG A 187 -4.01 13.24 18.93
N ARG A 188 -3.61 14.51 18.97
CA ARG A 188 -2.27 14.97 18.61
C ARG A 188 -1.22 14.36 19.54
N ALA A 189 -1.43 14.43 20.85
CA ALA A 189 -0.52 13.91 21.86
C ALA A 189 -0.23 12.40 21.73
N ILE A 190 -1.18 11.62 21.20
CA ILE A 190 -0.99 10.18 20.98
C ILE A 190 -0.60 9.82 19.54
N GLY A 191 -0.22 10.81 18.72
CA GLY A 191 0.19 10.59 17.34
C GLY A 191 -0.93 10.08 16.43
N LYS A 192 -2.18 10.50 16.63
CA LYS A 192 -3.30 10.14 15.73
C LYS A 192 -3.63 11.19 14.68
N CYS A 193 -3.07 12.39 14.77
CA CYS A 193 -3.18 13.40 13.72
C CYS A 193 -2.17 13.12 12.60
N PRO A 194 -2.58 13.30 11.32
CA PRO A 194 -1.62 13.38 10.21
C PRO A 194 -0.57 14.47 10.45
N LEU A 195 0.65 14.22 9.97
CA LEU A 195 1.68 15.23 9.94
C LEU A 195 1.33 16.29 8.89
N THR A 196 1.51 17.57 9.20
CA THR A 196 1.39 18.63 8.20
C THR A 196 2.56 18.57 7.23
N PRO A 197 2.45 19.11 5.99
CA PRO A 197 3.58 19.15 5.08
C PRO A 197 4.79 19.90 5.66
N GLU A 198 4.55 20.96 6.44
CA GLU A 198 5.63 21.66 7.16
C GLU A 198 6.34 20.76 8.17
N GLU A 199 5.60 20.00 8.97
CA GLU A 199 6.18 19.06 9.94
C GLU A 199 7.02 17.98 9.26
N VAL A 200 6.54 17.45 8.13
CA VAL A 200 7.30 16.50 7.30
C VAL A 200 8.61 17.13 6.85
N GLY A 201 8.57 18.38 6.37
CA GLY A 201 9.78 19.08 5.95
C GLY A 201 10.77 19.34 7.09
N LEU A 202 10.26 19.71 8.28
CA LEU A 202 11.07 19.90 9.49
C LEU A 202 11.74 18.60 9.94
N ILE A 203 11.04 17.46 9.85
CA ILE A 203 11.61 16.14 10.15
C ILE A 203 12.78 15.85 9.20
N LEU A 204 12.57 16.04 7.90
CA LEU A 204 13.61 15.78 6.90
C LEU A 204 14.84 16.68 7.10
N ARG A 205 14.63 17.97 7.39
CA ARG A 205 15.72 18.91 7.70
C ARG A 205 16.52 18.47 8.92
N ALA A 206 15.85 18.11 10.01
CA ALA A 206 16.52 17.61 11.22
C ALA A 206 17.28 16.30 10.96
N MET A 207 16.79 15.45 10.05
CA MET A 207 17.47 14.22 9.62
C MET A 207 18.64 14.44 8.65
N GLY A 208 18.89 15.69 8.22
CA GLY A 208 20.04 16.04 7.37
C GLY A 208 19.73 16.14 5.88
N PHE A 209 18.47 15.99 5.46
CA PHE A 209 18.08 16.30 4.08
C PHE A 209 18.07 17.81 3.85
N ASP A 210 18.49 18.24 2.67
CA ASP A 210 18.55 19.66 2.30
C ASP A 210 17.72 19.98 1.04
N ASN A 211 17.79 21.23 0.56
CA ASN A 211 17.04 21.70 -0.60
C ASN A 211 17.46 21.03 -1.93
N SER A 212 18.56 20.29 -1.96
CA SER A 212 19.01 19.54 -3.13
C SER A 212 18.35 18.16 -3.25
N THR A 213 17.71 17.71 -2.17
CA THR A 213 16.96 16.44 -2.12
C THR A 213 15.84 16.44 -3.16
N ARG A 214 15.82 15.41 -4.01
CA ARG A 214 14.72 15.18 -4.98
C ARG A 214 13.63 14.37 -4.31
N ILE A 215 12.42 14.90 -4.34
CA ILE A 215 11.26 14.31 -3.70
C ILE A 215 10.18 14.10 -4.74
N TYR A 216 9.70 12.86 -4.83
CA TYR A 216 8.46 12.54 -5.50
C TYR A 216 7.33 12.46 -4.47
N LEU A 217 6.25 13.19 -4.69
CA LEU A 217 5.11 13.27 -3.77
C LEU A 217 3.93 12.46 -4.31
N ALA A 218 3.60 11.37 -3.61
CA ALA A 218 2.38 10.61 -3.80
C ALA A 218 1.31 11.13 -2.84
N ALA A 219 0.32 11.84 -3.34
CA ALA A 219 -0.77 12.39 -2.54
C ALA A 219 -2.01 12.64 -3.39
N GLY A 220 -3.19 12.52 -2.79
CA GLY A 220 -4.43 13.03 -3.39
C GLY A 220 -4.52 14.57 -3.27
N GLU A 221 -5.74 15.09 -3.38
CA GLU A 221 -5.99 16.51 -3.17
C GLU A 221 -5.83 16.89 -1.68
N LEU A 222 -4.81 17.71 -1.39
CA LEU A 222 -4.55 18.17 -0.04
C LEU A 222 -5.57 19.20 0.43
N PHE A 223 -6.18 18.95 1.59
CA PHE A 223 -7.10 19.91 2.18
C PHE A 223 -6.34 21.13 2.73
N GLY A 224 -6.78 22.33 2.35
CA GLY A 224 -6.07 23.60 2.60
C GLY A 224 -4.97 23.93 1.58
N GLY A 225 -4.67 23.02 0.64
CA GLY A 225 -3.87 23.27 -0.56
C GLY A 225 -2.53 23.99 -0.34
N GLU A 226 -2.29 25.05 -1.11
CA GLU A 226 -1.03 25.80 -1.13
C GLU A 226 -0.65 26.42 0.22
N ARG A 227 -1.62 26.70 1.11
CA ARG A 227 -1.32 27.21 2.47
C ARG A 227 -0.41 26.26 3.23
N PHE A 228 -0.67 24.95 3.12
CA PHE A 228 0.13 23.92 3.78
C PHE A 228 1.33 23.47 2.94
N MET A 229 1.23 23.52 1.61
CA MET A 229 2.33 23.07 0.73
C MET A 229 3.46 24.09 0.57
N LYS A 230 3.18 25.39 0.69
CA LYS A 230 4.18 26.45 0.49
C LYS A 230 5.41 26.33 1.42
N PRO A 231 5.26 26.10 2.75
CA PRO A 231 6.43 25.89 3.62
C PRO A 231 7.27 24.67 3.21
N PHE A 232 6.61 23.57 2.86
CA PHE A 232 7.29 22.35 2.42
C PHE A 232 8.08 22.56 1.13
N ARG A 233 7.47 23.16 0.11
CA ARG A 233 8.11 23.47 -1.18
C ARG A 233 9.26 24.48 -1.03
N SER A 234 9.16 25.41 -0.08
CA SER A 234 10.26 26.32 0.25
C SER A 234 11.46 25.59 0.85
N MET A 235 11.23 24.53 1.64
CA MET A 235 12.31 23.70 2.19
C MET A 235 12.88 22.76 1.13
N PHE A 236 12.04 22.21 0.25
CA PHE A 236 12.39 21.21 -0.76
C PHE A 236 11.84 21.61 -2.14
N PRO A 237 12.58 22.45 -2.90
CA PRO A 237 12.10 22.98 -4.18
C PRO A 237 12.09 21.95 -5.31
N ARG A 238 12.86 20.86 -5.21
CA ARG A 238 12.90 19.75 -6.19
C ARG A 238 11.81 18.73 -5.90
N LEU A 239 10.57 19.17 -6.06
CA LEU A 239 9.36 18.41 -5.74
C LEU A 239 8.55 18.12 -7.00
N GLU A 240 8.36 16.85 -7.30
CA GLU A 240 7.61 16.37 -8.47
C GLU A 240 6.55 15.33 -8.08
N ASN A 241 5.59 15.04 -8.96
CA ASN A 241 4.61 13.96 -8.84
C ASN A 241 4.30 13.38 -10.23
N HIS A 242 3.45 12.36 -10.35
CA HIS A 242 3.14 11.72 -11.64
C HIS A 242 2.65 12.71 -12.72
N SER A 243 2.03 13.83 -12.32
CA SER A 243 1.51 14.85 -13.24
C SER A 243 2.57 15.88 -13.66
N THR A 244 3.59 16.15 -12.82
CA THR A 244 4.61 17.16 -13.12
C THR A 244 5.90 16.59 -13.65
N VAL A 245 6.18 15.29 -13.43
CA VAL A 245 7.40 14.64 -13.92
C VAL A 245 7.47 14.68 -15.44
N ASP A 246 6.34 14.68 -16.16
CA ASP A 246 6.33 14.81 -17.62
C ASP A 246 5.71 16.11 -18.11
N THR A 247 6.58 17.01 -18.59
CA THR A 247 6.20 18.31 -19.17
C THR A 247 5.66 18.21 -20.59
N THR A 248 5.77 17.05 -21.26
CA THR A 248 5.23 16.86 -22.63
C THR A 248 3.73 16.61 -22.64
N GLY A 249 3.15 16.24 -21.50
CA GLY A 249 1.72 15.98 -21.33
C GLY A 249 1.25 14.65 -21.93
N GLU A 250 2.16 13.82 -22.45
CA GLU A 250 1.84 12.49 -22.97
C GLU A 250 1.59 11.49 -21.83
N LEU A 251 2.34 11.58 -20.73
CA LEU A 251 2.14 10.75 -19.55
C LEU A 251 0.94 11.22 -18.69
N GLY A 252 0.70 12.53 -18.59
CA GLY A 252 -0.30 13.12 -17.68
C GLY A 252 -1.77 12.90 -18.09
N LYS A 253 -2.04 12.60 -19.36
CA LYS A 253 -3.42 12.29 -19.83
C LYS A 253 -3.92 10.92 -19.35
N ASN A 254 -3.02 10.04 -18.92
CA ASN A 254 -3.29 8.66 -18.53
C ASN A 254 -3.10 8.40 -17.03
N THR A 255 -3.30 9.38 -16.15
CA THR A 255 -3.08 9.20 -14.69
C THR A 255 -4.24 9.68 -13.82
N MET A 256 -5.45 9.85 -14.37
CA MET A 256 -6.62 10.18 -13.56
C MET A 256 -7.05 8.99 -12.69
N GLY A 257 -7.64 9.30 -11.52
CA GLY A 257 -8.30 8.31 -10.67
C GLY A 257 -7.36 7.21 -10.13
N LEU A 258 -7.81 5.95 -10.23
CA LEU A 258 -7.09 4.80 -9.69
C LEU A 258 -5.75 4.55 -10.39
N LEU A 259 -5.64 4.96 -11.65
CA LEU A 259 -4.46 4.77 -12.47
C LEU A 259 -3.27 5.57 -11.94
N GLY A 260 -3.49 6.84 -11.58
CA GLY A 260 -2.47 7.68 -10.93
C GLY A 260 -2.01 7.11 -9.60
N SER A 261 -2.93 6.58 -8.80
CA SER A 261 -2.59 5.90 -7.54
C SER A 261 -1.74 4.64 -7.76
N ALA A 262 -2.00 3.86 -8.81
CA ALA A 262 -1.20 2.69 -9.15
C ALA A 262 0.23 3.09 -9.60
N VAL A 263 0.35 4.17 -10.37
CA VAL A 263 1.65 4.76 -10.74
C VAL A 263 2.40 5.23 -9.50
N ASP A 264 1.76 6.03 -8.64
CA ASP A 264 2.34 6.49 -7.38
C ASP A 264 2.84 5.33 -6.52
N TYR A 265 2.06 4.23 -6.44
CA TYR A 265 2.45 3.02 -5.72
C TYR A 265 3.74 2.43 -6.27
N MET A 266 3.84 2.27 -7.60
CA MET A 266 5.04 1.70 -8.24
C MET A 266 6.26 2.60 -8.11
N VAL A 267 6.11 3.92 -8.30
CA VAL A 267 7.21 4.88 -8.10
C VAL A 267 7.69 4.83 -6.65
N CYS A 268 6.78 4.75 -5.68
CA CYS A 268 7.13 4.62 -4.27
C CYS A 268 7.72 3.25 -3.90
N LEU A 269 7.37 2.18 -4.61
CA LEU A 269 7.99 0.86 -4.43
C LEU A 269 9.44 0.87 -4.91
N LEU A 270 9.69 1.55 -6.03
CA LEU A 270 10.98 1.54 -6.70
C LEU A 270 11.95 2.62 -6.20
N SER A 271 11.49 3.64 -5.46
CA SER A 271 12.34 4.71 -4.93
C SER A 271 13.42 4.22 -3.97
N ASP A 272 14.46 5.04 -3.81
CA ASP A 272 15.61 4.73 -2.95
C ASP A 272 15.20 4.80 -1.47
N ILE A 273 14.42 5.82 -1.10
CA ILE A 273 13.84 6.00 0.24
C ILE A 273 12.34 6.24 0.11
N PHE A 274 11.54 5.56 0.91
CA PHE A 274 10.10 5.82 1.05
C PHE A 274 9.77 6.36 2.43
N MET A 275 8.87 7.34 2.53
CA MET A 275 8.39 7.89 3.79
C MET A 275 6.86 8.04 3.78
N PRO A 276 6.10 7.22 4.53
CA PRO A 276 4.69 7.48 4.77
C PRO A 276 4.52 8.53 5.88
N THR A 277 3.62 9.49 5.70
CA THR A 277 3.36 10.54 6.70
C THR A 277 2.24 10.19 7.67
N TYR A 278 1.53 9.09 7.42
CA TYR A 278 0.45 8.59 8.24
C TYR A 278 0.37 7.06 8.17
N ASP A 279 0.42 6.43 9.34
CA ASP A 279 0.38 4.97 9.54
C ASP A 279 -0.94 4.51 10.23
N GLY A 280 -1.99 5.33 10.18
CA GLY A 280 -3.34 4.88 10.56
C GLY A 280 -3.95 3.95 9.50
N PRO A 281 -5.27 3.97 9.23
CA PRO A 281 -5.88 3.10 8.22
C PRO A 281 -5.53 3.56 6.77
N SER A 282 -4.25 3.52 6.40
CA SER A 282 -3.78 3.74 5.03
C SER A 282 -3.37 2.41 4.41
N ASN A 283 -4.26 1.85 3.59
CA ASN A 283 -3.95 0.63 2.83
C ASN A 283 -2.79 0.83 1.86
N PHE A 284 -2.62 2.03 1.31
CA PHE A 284 -1.51 2.36 0.41
C PHE A 284 -0.17 2.19 1.13
N ALA A 285 0.04 2.92 2.23
CA ALA A 285 1.29 2.88 2.97
C ALA A 285 1.58 1.49 3.53
N ASN A 286 0.57 0.83 4.14
CA ASN A 286 0.75 -0.49 4.74
C ASN A 286 1.16 -1.54 3.71
N ASN A 287 0.43 -1.66 2.59
CA ASN A 287 0.81 -2.62 1.54
C ASN A 287 2.18 -2.30 0.94
N LEU A 288 2.50 -1.02 0.77
CA LEU A 288 3.78 -0.62 0.19
C LEU A 288 4.96 -0.92 1.12
N LEU A 289 4.79 -0.77 2.43
CA LEU A 289 5.78 -1.18 3.44
C LEU A 289 6.09 -2.68 3.33
N GLY A 290 5.06 -3.53 3.29
CA GLY A 290 5.25 -4.97 3.14
C GLY A 290 5.86 -5.35 1.77
N HIS A 291 5.48 -4.63 0.71
CA HIS A 291 6.03 -4.86 -0.63
C HIS A 291 7.51 -4.48 -0.72
N ARG A 292 7.90 -3.33 -0.15
CA ARG A 292 9.31 -2.91 -0.03
C ARG A 292 10.13 -3.85 0.87
N LEU A 293 9.52 -4.40 1.91
CA LEU A 293 10.12 -5.45 2.75
C LEU A 293 10.40 -6.71 1.91
N TYR A 294 9.40 -7.17 1.14
CA TYR A 294 9.49 -8.34 0.27
C TYR A 294 10.54 -8.18 -0.84
N TYR A 295 10.63 -7.00 -1.46
CA TYR A 295 11.60 -6.67 -2.52
C TYR A 295 12.95 -6.22 -1.97
N GLY A 296 13.50 -6.97 -1.02
CA GLY A 296 14.87 -6.80 -0.54
C GLY A 296 15.06 -5.73 0.54
N PHE A 297 14.10 -5.59 1.46
CA PHE A 297 14.23 -4.73 2.64
C PHE A 297 14.59 -3.27 2.30
N ARG A 298 13.89 -2.70 1.31
CA ARG A 298 14.19 -1.34 0.81
C ARG A 298 14.01 -0.29 1.90
N THR A 299 14.87 0.72 1.88
CA THR A 299 14.92 1.75 2.93
C THR A 299 13.60 2.48 3.06
N THR A 300 13.07 2.54 4.28
CA THR A 300 11.82 3.24 4.59
C THR A 300 11.99 4.05 5.87
N ILE A 301 11.70 5.36 5.83
CA ILE A 301 11.69 6.23 7.00
C ILE A 301 10.25 6.31 7.51
N ARG A 302 9.96 5.75 8.68
CA ARG A 302 8.62 5.82 9.29
C ARG A 302 8.63 6.75 10.50
N PRO A 303 8.09 7.98 10.42
CA PRO A 303 8.03 8.89 11.56
C PRO A 303 7.28 8.28 12.75
N ASP A 304 7.90 8.29 13.93
CA ASP A 304 7.19 8.00 15.19
C ASP A 304 6.35 9.22 15.58
N ARG A 305 5.14 9.31 15.00
CA ARG A 305 4.24 10.46 15.21
C ARG A 305 3.89 10.67 16.67
N LYS A 306 3.88 9.60 17.48
CA LYS A 306 3.61 9.70 18.93
C LYS A 306 4.80 10.29 19.66
N ALA A 307 6.03 9.88 19.34
CA ALA A 307 7.23 10.47 19.92
C ALA A 307 7.49 11.90 19.43
N LEU A 308 7.10 12.22 18.19
CA LEU A 308 7.27 13.54 17.59
C LEU A 308 6.23 14.57 18.07
N ALA A 309 5.02 14.12 18.44
CA ALA A 309 3.94 15.00 18.88
C ALA A 309 4.33 16.03 19.96
N PRO A 310 4.94 15.65 21.10
CA PRO A 310 5.33 16.63 22.14
C PRO A 310 6.37 17.64 21.62
N ILE A 311 7.29 17.22 20.75
CA ILE A 311 8.33 18.08 20.18
C ILE A 311 7.70 19.19 19.33
N PHE A 312 6.71 18.84 18.51
CA PHE A 312 5.99 19.83 17.71
C PHE A 312 5.08 20.75 18.54
N ILE A 313 4.40 20.20 19.56
CA ILE A 313 3.59 21.01 20.48
C ILE A 313 4.45 22.05 21.21
N ASP A 314 5.65 21.68 21.65
CA ASP A 314 6.57 22.62 22.30
C ASP A 314 7.08 23.67 21.31
N ARG A 315 7.36 23.27 20.07
CA ARG A 315 7.75 24.19 19.00
C ARG A 315 6.65 25.21 18.69
N GLU A 316 5.39 24.79 18.64
CA GLU A 316 4.23 25.68 18.44
C GLU A 316 4.08 26.71 19.57
N LYS A 317 4.51 26.38 20.79
CA LYS A 317 4.59 27.30 21.95
C LYS A 317 5.81 28.23 21.91
N GLY A 318 6.65 28.15 20.88
CA GLY A 318 7.85 28.96 20.71
C GLY A 318 9.13 28.34 21.29
N HIS A 319 9.08 27.13 21.85
CA HIS A 319 10.27 26.44 22.35
C HIS A 319 11.01 25.74 21.21
N THR A 320 12.03 26.39 20.65
CA THR A 320 12.77 25.90 19.48
C THR A 320 14.18 25.37 19.79
N ALA A 321 14.68 25.62 21.00
CA ALA A 321 16.01 25.18 21.41
C ALA A 321 16.11 23.65 21.41
N GLY A 322 17.13 23.11 20.73
CA GLY A 322 17.36 21.66 20.66
C GLY A 322 16.37 20.86 19.80
N PHE A 323 15.53 21.53 19.00
CA PHE A 323 14.50 20.88 18.17
C PHE A 323 15.07 19.78 17.27
N ASP A 324 16.12 20.06 16.49
CA ASP A 324 16.70 19.10 15.56
C ASP A 324 17.25 17.85 16.27
N GLU A 325 17.85 18.02 17.46
CA GLU A 325 18.36 16.91 18.25
C GLU A 325 17.20 16.06 18.80
N ALA A 326 16.14 16.71 19.29
CA ALA A 326 14.95 16.02 19.78
C ALA A 326 14.28 15.18 18.67
N VAL A 327 14.13 15.76 17.46
CA VAL A 327 13.59 15.05 16.29
C VAL A 327 14.48 13.86 15.92
N ARG A 328 15.80 14.06 15.83
CA ARG A 328 16.74 12.96 15.53
C ARG A 328 16.63 11.83 16.56
N ARG A 329 16.56 12.14 17.85
CA ARG A 329 16.37 11.13 18.92
C ARG A 329 15.05 10.38 18.79
N ALA A 330 13.96 11.06 18.42
CA ALA A 330 12.69 10.40 18.14
C ALA A 330 12.78 9.46 16.93
N MET A 331 13.48 9.88 15.87
CA MET A 331 13.65 9.09 14.65
C MET A 331 14.61 7.90 14.80
N LEU A 332 15.59 7.94 15.71
CA LEU A 332 16.52 6.80 15.94
C LEU A 332 15.84 5.51 16.40
N LYS A 333 14.63 5.60 16.96
CA LYS A 333 13.84 4.43 17.37
C LYS A 333 13.10 3.77 16.22
N THR A 334 13.13 4.37 15.03
CA THR A 334 12.38 3.90 13.86
C THR A 334 13.23 2.89 13.08
N ASN A 335 12.59 1.81 12.61
CA ASN A 335 13.26 0.84 11.75
C ASN A 335 13.30 1.40 10.32
N PHE A 336 14.49 1.40 9.70
CA PHE A 336 14.71 1.92 8.35
C PHE A 336 14.40 0.91 7.23
N GLY A 337 13.42 0.02 7.42
CA GLY A 337 13.02 -1.00 6.44
C GLY A 337 13.69 -2.37 6.59
N GLY A 338 14.45 -2.60 7.66
CA GLY A 338 15.06 -3.90 7.95
C GLY A 338 14.04 -4.97 8.39
N PRO A 339 14.35 -6.26 8.21
CA PRO A 339 13.49 -7.35 8.67
C PRO A 339 13.33 -7.29 10.19
N HIS A 340 12.10 -7.47 10.64
CA HIS A 340 11.78 -7.59 12.06
C HIS A 340 10.61 -8.56 12.22
N LYS A 341 10.57 -9.24 13.37
CA LYS A 341 9.47 -10.15 13.69
C LYS A 341 8.19 -9.32 13.79
N ARG A 342 7.15 -9.72 13.05
CA ARG A 342 5.81 -9.13 13.18
C ARG A 342 5.31 -9.31 14.62
N ILE A 343 4.82 -8.23 15.22
CA ILE A 343 4.23 -8.24 16.58
C ILE A 343 2.81 -7.68 16.50
N SER A 344 1.84 -8.47 16.95
CA SER A 344 0.43 -8.03 17.01
C SER A 344 0.31 -6.68 17.75
N PRO A 345 -0.42 -5.69 17.20
CA PRO A 345 -1.40 -5.81 16.12
C PRO A 345 -0.86 -5.44 14.72
N GLU A 346 0.44 -5.56 14.45
CA GLU A 346 0.99 -5.34 13.11
C GLU A 346 0.37 -6.31 12.09
N SER A 347 0.00 -5.79 10.92
CA SER A 347 -0.66 -6.56 9.86
C SER A 347 0.34 -7.34 9.01
N PHE A 348 -0.08 -8.51 8.53
CA PHE A 348 0.65 -9.30 7.53
C PHE A 348 1.01 -8.47 6.29
N TYR A 349 0.11 -7.57 5.87
CA TYR A 349 0.32 -6.75 4.67
C TYR A 349 1.39 -5.66 4.88
N THR A 350 1.62 -5.22 6.12
CA THR A 350 2.70 -4.29 6.48
C THR A 350 4.01 -5.02 6.69
N ASN A 351 3.96 -6.22 7.29
CA ASN A 351 5.12 -7.03 7.58
C ASN A 351 4.81 -8.51 7.35
N SER A 352 5.21 -9.04 6.20
CA SER A 352 4.92 -10.43 5.83
C SER A 352 5.98 -11.43 6.32
N TRP A 353 6.86 -10.99 7.23
CA TRP A 353 7.82 -11.85 7.90
C TRP A 353 7.18 -12.59 9.09
N PRO A 354 7.46 -13.90 9.27
CA PRO A 354 8.41 -14.71 8.50
C PRO A 354 7.83 -15.44 7.28
N GLU A 355 6.51 -15.44 7.06
CA GLU A 355 5.87 -16.42 6.18
C GLU A 355 6.21 -16.29 4.70
N CYS A 356 6.51 -15.07 4.24
CA CYS A 356 6.91 -14.83 2.85
C CYS A 356 8.41 -14.90 2.62
N PHE A 357 9.19 -15.23 3.66
CA PHE A 357 10.63 -15.25 3.60
C PHE A 357 11.15 -16.62 3.98
N CYS A 358 12.34 -16.92 3.49
CA CYS A 358 13.08 -18.09 3.88
C CYS A 358 14.56 -17.73 4.03
N LYS A 359 15.27 -18.50 4.84
CA LYS A 359 16.71 -18.37 5.06
C LYS A 359 17.41 -19.50 4.30
N LYS A 360 18.39 -19.15 3.46
CA LYS A 360 19.23 -20.15 2.77
C LYS A 360 19.94 -21.08 3.78
N SER A 361 20.41 -20.50 4.89
CA SER A 361 21.04 -21.22 6.01
C SER A 361 20.26 -20.95 7.29
N ALA A 362 19.31 -21.83 7.62
CA ALA A 362 18.47 -21.71 8.79
C ALA A 362 18.84 -22.73 9.87
N VAL A 363 18.86 -22.31 11.14
CA VAL A 363 18.97 -23.22 12.30
C VAL A 363 17.66 -24.00 12.49
N ASN A 364 16.52 -23.34 12.26
CA ASN A 364 15.21 -23.98 12.25
C ASN A 364 14.90 -24.49 10.84
N PRO A 365 14.63 -25.80 10.63
CA PRO A 365 14.25 -26.34 9.33
C PRO A 365 13.01 -25.66 8.70
N ALA A 366 12.06 -25.17 9.51
CA ALA A 366 10.87 -24.47 9.03
C ALA A 366 11.18 -23.13 8.36
N ASP A 367 12.31 -22.51 8.70
CA ASP A 367 12.78 -21.26 8.12
C ASP A 367 13.63 -21.48 6.85
N LYS A 368 14.00 -22.73 6.55
CA LYS A 368 14.92 -23.03 5.45
C LYS A 368 14.24 -22.79 4.11
N CYS A 369 14.95 -22.14 3.18
CA CYS A 369 14.46 -22.03 1.81
C CYS A 369 14.22 -23.41 1.21
N PRO A 370 13.13 -23.59 0.44
CA PRO A 370 12.95 -24.78 -0.36
C PRO A 370 14.24 -25.07 -1.13
N PRO A 371 14.70 -26.34 -1.16
CA PRO A 371 16.00 -26.70 -1.73
C PRO A 371 16.10 -26.49 -3.25
N LEU A 372 15.00 -26.12 -3.91
CA LEU A 372 14.90 -25.85 -5.33
C LEU A 372 14.12 -24.54 -5.51
N ASP A 373 14.63 -23.66 -6.38
CA ASP A 373 13.91 -22.46 -6.76
C ASP A 373 12.64 -22.88 -7.49
N VAL A 374 11.49 -22.64 -6.86
CA VAL A 374 10.19 -22.99 -7.44
C VAL A 374 9.99 -22.25 -8.76
N VAL A 375 10.69 -21.12 -8.97
CA VAL A 375 10.73 -20.39 -10.24
C VAL A 375 11.50 -21.18 -11.32
N GLU A 376 12.60 -21.86 -11.00
CA GLU A 376 13.29 -22.74 -11.95
C GLU A 376 12.44 -23.97 -12.32
N ILE A 377 11.68 -24.53 -11.37
CA ILE A 377 10.78 -25.65 -11.64
C ILE A 377 9.61 -25.20 -12.52
N LEU A 378 9.01 -24.04 -12.23
CA LEU A 378 7.91 -23.50 -13.03
C LEU A 378 8.39 -23.07 -14.41
N ASN A 379 9.57 -22.46 -14.53
CA ASN A 379 10.17 -22.09 -15.82
C ASN A 379 10.56 -23.33 -16.64
N SER A 380 11.17 -24.35 -16.04
CA SER A 380 11.48 -25.61 -16.75
C SER A 380 10.22 -26.39 -17.16
N GLN A 381 9.15 -26.32 -16.37
CA GLN A 381 7.83 -26.86 -16.75
C GLN A 381 7.21 -26.04 -17.89
N MET A 382 7.33 -24.71 -17.89
CA MET A 382 6.87 -23.84 -18.97
C MET A 382 7.68 -23.98 -20.27
N GLU A 383 9.00 -24.19 -20.17
CA GLU A 383 9.87 -24.53 -21.31
C GLU A 383 9.51 -25.90 -21.89
N SER A 384 9.14 -26.88 -21.05
CA SER A 384 8.64 -28.18 -21.52
C SER A 384 7.27 -28.11 -22.21
N GLU A 385 6.49 -27.05 -21.97
CA GLU A 385 5.19 -26.77 -22.60
C GLU A 385 5.30 -25.83 -23.84
N GLY A 386 6.51 -25.44 -24.25
CA GLY A 386 6.75 -24.77 -25.55
C GLY A 386 6.27 -23.32 -25.67
N ILE A 387 6.18 -22.57 -24.57
CA ILE A 387 5.86 -21.13 -24.59
C ILE A 387 7.16 -20.33 -24.41
N SER A 388 7.85 -20.04 -25.52
CA SER A 388 9.00 -19.13 -25.52
C SER A 388 8.51 -17.68 -25.61
N ASP A 389 8.86 -16.86 -24.61
CA ASP A 389 9.49 -15.55 -24.80
C ASP A 389 9.65 -14.84 -23.45
N PHE A 390 10.89 -14.75 -22.97
CA PHE A 390 11.41 -13.58 -22.26
C PHE A 390 12.94 -13.73 -22.12
N GLU A 391 13.70 -13.02 -22.96
CA GLU A 391 15.14 -12.84 -22.77
C GLU A 391 15.39 -12.04 -21.49
N ALA A 392 15.93 -12.70 -20.47
CA ALA A 392 16.48 -12.06 -19.30
C ALA A 392 17.86 -11.49 -19.64
N SER A 393 17.94 -10.17 -19.85
CA SER A 393 19.23 -9.46 -19.82
C SER A 393 19.70 -9.29 -18.37
N GLY A 394 20.16 -10.39 -17.78
CA GLY A 394 20.94 -10.38 -16.54
C GLY A 394 22.42 -10.21 -16.89
N SER A 395 22.97 -9.02 -16.64
CA SER A 395 24.42 -8.81 -16.70
C SER A 395 25.10 -9.57 -15.56
N ASN A 396 25.99 -10.48 -15.94
CA ASN A 396 26.90 -11.20 -15.05
C ASN A 396 27.79 -10.21 -14.29
N LEU A 397 27.73 -10.24 -12.97
CA LEU A 397 28.81 -9.79 -12.09
C LEU A 397 29.04 -10.88 -11.04
N THR A 398 29.70 -11.96 -11.48
CA THR A 398 30.39 -12.88 -10.59
C THR A 398 31.77 -12.32 -10.27
N SER A 399 32.01 -12.30 -8.97
CA SER A 399 33.29 -12.18 -8.28
C SER A 399 34.44 -12.94 -8.94
N ALA A 400 35.60 -12.30 -9.02
CA ALA A 400 36.90 -12.98 -8.99
C ALA A 400 37.73 -12.36 -7.85
N VAL A 401 37.87 -13.13 -6.77
CA VAL A 401 38.95 -13.02 -5.81
C VAL A 401 39.98 -14.06 -6.24
N ASP A 402 41.21 -13.63 -6.51
CA ASP A 402 42.47 -14.31 -6.13
C ASP A 402 43.68 -13.67 -6.85
N LYS A 403 44.31 -12.71 -6.19
CA LYS A 403 45.75 -12.69 -5.82
C LYS A 403 46.12 -11.39 -5.11
#